data_AF-A0A2E9RVH9-F1
#
_entry.id   AF-A0A2E9RVH9-F1
#
_cell.length_a   1.000
_cell.length_b   1.000
_cell.length_c   1.000
_cell.angle_alpha   90.00
_cell.angle_beta   90.00
_cell.angle_gamma   90.00
#
_symmetry.space_group_name_H-M   'P 1'
#
loop_
_entity.id
_entity.type
_entity.pdbx_description
1 polymer ?
#
loop_
_entity_poly.entity_id
_entity_poly.type
_entity_poly.pdbx_seq_one_letter_code
_entity_poly.pdbx_strand_id
1 'polypeptide(L)'
;MLFNLVSKSEMPDNRSMGKCSVKPLTTAPVEAGDFTDVMPEFGRTPDVEKYFGIKRGTLYNLLDQGKIKGAVLRQAGCLKGVRLWHMASVREHILTQMDDSASFAPR
;
A
#
# COMPACT_ATOMS: atom_id res chain seq x y z
N MET A 1 -18.02 -64.16 -44.11
CA MET A 1 -18.13 -64.50 -42.68
C MET A 1 -16.79 -64.21 -42.01
N LEU A 2 -16.80 -63.41 -40.93
CA LEU A 2 -15.83 -63.24 -39.83
C LEU A 2 -15.93 -61.76 -39.38
N PHE A 3 -16.84 -61.44 -38.46
CA PHE A 3 -16.68 -61.44 -37.00
C PHE A 3 -15.65 -60.41 -36.48
N ASN A 4 -16.19 -59.29 -36.00
CA ASN A 4 -15.80 -58.41 -34.90
C ASN A 4 -14.44 -58.63 -34.21
N LEU A 5 -13.71 -57.53 -33.98
CA LEU A 5 -13.21 -57.21 -32.64
C LEU A 5 -13.09 -55.69 -32.42
N VAL A 6 -13.91 -55.20 -31.49
CA VAL A 6 -13.78 -53.89 -30.83
C VAL A 6 -12.71 -54.02 -29.76
N SER A 7 -11.76 -53.08 -29.70
CA SER A 7 -11.05 -52.71 -28.46
C SER A 7 -10.69 -51.22 -28.47
N LYS A 8 -11.31 -50.48 -27.53
CA LYS A 8 -10.83 -49.24 -26.90
C LYS A 8 -9.33 -49.35 -26.60
N SER A 9 -8.49 -48.32 -26.63
CA SER A 9 -8.55 -46.97 -26.05
C SER A 9 -7.31 -46.23 -26.59
N GLU A 10 -7.34 -44.92 -26.82
CA GLU A 10 -6.74 -43.96 -25.87
C GLU A 10 -7.07 -42.54 -26.35
N MET A 11 -7.65 -41.73 -25.45
CA MET A 11 -7.81 -40.29 -25.67
C MET A 11 -6.51 -39.58 -25.26
N PRO A 12 -6.03 -38.58 -26.02
CA PRO A 12 -4.85 -37.81 -25.64
C PRO A 12 -5.22 -36.73 -24.62
N ASP A 13 -4.84 -36.90 -23.36
CA ASP A 13 -4.94 -35.86 -22.34
C ASP A 13 -3.68 -34.99 -22.35
N ASN A 14 -3.54 -34.21 -23.42
CA ASN A 14 -2.52 -33.17 -23.60
C ASN A 14 -2.93 -31.93 -22.78
N ARG A 15 -2.69 -31.98 -21.48
CA ARG A 15 -2.71 -30.78 -20.63
C ARG A 15 -1.45 -29.99 -20.90
N SER A 16 -1.57 -28.96 -21.74
CA SER A 16 -0.53 -27.95 -21.96
C SER A 16 -0.23 -27.23 -20.64
N MET A 17 0.82 -27.65 -19.95
CA MET A 17 1.38 -26.95 -18.80
C MET A 17 1.84 -25.57 -19.28
N GLY A 18 1.15 -24.53 -18.83
CA GLY A 18 1.56 -23.15 -19.03
C GLY A 18 2.99 -22.96 -18.54
N LYS A 19 3.85 -22.46 -19.41
CA LYS A 19 5.25 -22.16 -19.08
C LYS A 19 5.26 -21.03 -18.05
N CYS A 20 5.37 -21.35 -16.76
CA CYS A 20 5.75 -20.39 -15.74
C CYS A 20 7.18 -19.94 -16.05
N SER A 21 7.32 -18.78 -16.71
CA SER A 21 8.61 -18.13 -16.93
C SER A 21 9.21 -17.76 -15.57
N VAL A 22 10.16 -18.57 -15.10
CA VAL A 22 10.92 -18.28 -13.88
C VAL A 22 11.83 -17.11 -14.21
N LYS A 23 11.58 -15.95 -13.59
CA LYS A 23 12.46 -14.79 -13.73
C LYS A 23 13.86 -15.19 -13.22
N PRO A 24 14.95 -14.85 -13.92
CA PRO A 24 16.29 -15.18 -13.48
C PRO A 24 16.55 -14.55 -12.10
N LEU A 25 17.00 -15.37 -11.15
CA LEU A 25 17.41 -14.91 -9.83
C LEU A 25 18.78 -14.24 -9.95
N THR A 26 18.85 -12.95 -9.61
CA THR A 26 20.10 -12.20 -9.58
C THR A 26 20.91 -12.60 -8.34
N THR A 27 22.12 -13.13 -8.54
CA THR A 27 23.09 -13.48 -7.48
C THR A 27 24.01 -12.31 -7.10
N ALA A 28 23.93 -11.19 -7.81
CA ALA A 28 24.66 -9.98 -7.44
C ALA A 28 24.03 -9.34 -6.18
N PRO A 29 24.83 -8.83 -5.23
CA PRO A 29 24.32 -8.07 -4.09
C PRO A 29 23.46 -6.91 -4.60
N VAL A 30 22.19 -6.88 -4.20
CA VAL A 30 21.31 -5.74 -4.47
C VAL A 30 21.57 -4.72 -3.37
N GLU A 31 22.25 -3.63 -3.70
CA GLU A 31 22.37 -2.51 -2.78
C GLU A 31 21.00 -1.86 -2.61
N ALA A 32 20.49 -1.85 -1.38
CA ALA A 32 19.27 -1.12 -1.07
C ALA A 32 19.56 0.38 -1.25
N GLY A 33 18.76 1.05 -2.06
CA GLY A 33 18.85 2.50 -2.19
C GLY A 33 18.71 3.17 -0.84
N ASP A 34 19.50 4.21 -0.59
CA ASP A 34 19.41 5.00 0.63
C ASP A 34 18.18 5.93 0.55
N PHE A 35 17.15 5.60 1.32
CA PHE A 35 15.91 6.38 1.41
C PHE A 35 15.75 7.04 2.80
N THR A 36 16.83 7.16 3.57
CA THR A 36 16.78 7.66 4.95
C THR A 36 16.26 9.09 5.06
N ASP A 37 16.55 9.95 4.08
CA ASP A 37 16.17 11.38 4.12
C ASP A 37 14.96 11.76 3.26
N VAL A 38 14.41 10.83 2.48
CA VAL A 38 13.29 11.14 1.58
C VAL A 38 11.99 11.00 2.34
N MET A 39 11.46 12.12 2.85
CA MET A 39 10.12 12.11 3.44
C MET A 39 9.06 11.90 2.35
N PRO A 40 8.25 10.84 2.42
CA PRO A 40 7.20 10.61 1.43
C PRO A 40 6.13 11.72 1.49
N GLU A 41 5.64 12.16 0.33
CA GLU A 41 4.53 13.13 0.27
C GLU A 41 3.23 12.55 0.84
N PHE A 42 2.99 11.26 0.58
CA PHE A 42 1.84 10.52 1.03
C PHE A 42 2.26 9.25 1.75
N GLY A 43 1.49 8.86 2.77
CA GLY A 43 1.67 7.56 3.40
C GLY A 43 0.41 7.00 4.03
N ARG A 44 0.47 5.72 4.40
CA ARG A 44 -0.65 5.03 5.04
C ARG A 44 -0.65 5.35 6.54
N THR A 45 -1.74 5.01 7.22
CA THR A 45 -1.86 5.13 8.67
C THR A 45 -0.65 4.58 9.46
N PRO A 46 -0.12 3.37 9.19
CA PRO A 46 1.07 2.88 9.91
C PRO A 46 2.33 3.71 9.64
N ASP A 47 2.44 4.35 8.48
CA ASP A 47 3.59 5.19 8.15
C ASP A 47 3.49 6.51 8.91
N VAL A 48 2.32 7.14 8.94
CA VAL A 48 2.07 8.35 9.74
C VAL A 48 2.37 8.10 11.22
N GLU A 49 1.99 6.94 11.73
CA GLU A 49 2.27 6.54 13.10
C GLU A 49 3.78 6.39 13.37
N LYS A 50 4.56 5.88 12.41
CA LYS A 50 6.02 5.77 12.52
C LYS A 50 6.72 7.13 12.46
N TYR A 51 6.29 8.01 11.56
CA TYR A 51 6.95 9.30 11.34
C TYR A 51 6.57 10.35 12.40
N PHE A 52 5.30 10.42 12.80
CA PHE A 52 4.78 11.48 13.67
C PHE A 52 4.25 10.97 15.01
N GLY A 53 4.18 9.66 15.23
CA GLY A 53 3.65 9.09 16.48
C GLY A 53 2.13 9.19 16.65
N ILE A 54 1.40 9.65 15.63
CA ILE A 54 -0.05 9.90 15.74
C ILE A 54 -0.82 8.62 15.47
N LYS A 55 -1.64 8.20 16.44
CA LYS A 55 -2.50 7.03 16.33
C LYS A 55 -3.64 7.24 15.34
N ARG A 56 -4.13 6.12 14.79
CA ARG A 56 -5.25 6.09 13.86
C ARG A 56 -6.46 6.92 14.32
N GLY A 57 -6.92 6.74 15.56
CA GLY A 57 -8.12 7.44 16.06
C GLY A 57 -8.00 8.95 15.94
N THR A 58 -6.86 9.50 16.35
CA THR A 58 -6.57 10.94 16.26
C THR A 58 -6.53 11.41 14.81
N LEU A 59 -5.94 10.65 13.88
CA LEU A 59 -5.93 11.02 12.45
C LEU A 59 -7.33 11.14 11.86
N TYR A 60 -8.24 10.23 12.22
CA TYR A 60 -9.63 10.31 11.75
C TYR A 60 -10.36 11.51 12.37
N ASN A 61 -10.13 11.82 13.64
CA ASN A 61 -10.72 13.00 14.27
C ASN A 61 -10.20 14.30 13.63
N LEU A 62 -8.91 14.38 13.32
CA LEU A 62 -8.31 15.56 12.68
C LEU A 62 -8.76 15.72 11.23
N LEU A 63 -9.03 14.62 10.53
CA LEU A 63 -9.66 14.64 9.21
C LEU A 63 -11.08 15.18 9.28
N ASP A 64 -11.89 14.69 10.23
CA ASP A 64 -13.28 15.10 10.40
C ASP A 64 -13.39 16.59 10.77
N GLN A 65 -12.42 17.08 11.55
CA GLN A 65 -12.25 18.50 11.85
C GLN A 65 -11.70 19.34 10.68
N GLY A 66 -11.35 18.72 9.54
CA GLY A 66 -10.79 19.41 8.37
C GLY A 66 -9.38 19.96 8.57
N LYS A 67 -8.67 19.55 9.63
CA LYS A 67 -7.32 20.04 9.97
C LYS A 67 -6.23 19.39 9.13
N ILE A 68 -6.46 18.17 8.67
CA ILE A 68 -5.49 17.38 7.90
C ILE A 68 -6.12 16.89 6.60
N LYS A 69 -5.34 16.92 5.51
CA LYS A 69 -5.74 16.41 4.19
C LYS A 69 -5.47 14.91 4.05
N GLY A 70 -6.41 14.19 3.45
CA GLY A 70 -6.24 12.77 3.13
C GLY A 70 -7.17 12.32 2.01
N ALA A 71 -6.69 11.39 1.19
CA ALA A 71 -7.39 10.86 0.03
C ALA A 71 -7.66 9.37 0.18
N VAL A 72 -8.74 8.88 -0.42
CA VAL A 72 -9.01 7.43 -0.52
C VAL A 72 -8.81 7.01 -1.97
N LEU A 73 -7.77 6.23 -2.23
CA LEU A 73 -7.56 5.61 -3.53
C LEU A 73 -8.41 4.35 -3.62
N ARG A 74 -9.32 4.34 -4.59
CA ARG A 74 -10.18 3.20 -4.92
C ARG A 74 -10.03 2.90 -6.41
N GLN A 75 -9.87 1.62 -6.73
CA GLN A 75 -10.04 1.16 -8.10
C GLN A 75 -11.53 1.12 -8.43
N ALA A 76 -11.90 1.52 -9.64
CA ALA A 76 -13.29 1.49 -10.09
C ALA A 76 -13.86 0.06 -9.97
N GLY A 77 -15.03 -0.08 -9.33
CA GLY A 77 -15.67 -1.38 -9.06
C GLY A 77 -15.27 -2.05 -7.74
N CYS A 78 -14.29 -1.53 -7.00
CA CYS A 78 -13.90 -2.07 -5.70
C CYS A 78 -14.56 -1.30 -4.53
N LEU A 79 -15.16 -2.03 -3.59
CA LEU A 79 -15.77 -1.47 -2.38
C LEU A 79 -14.71 -0.97 -1.38
N LYS A 80 -13.54 -1.61 -1.36
CA LYS A 80 -12.44 -1.31 -0.45
C LYS A 80 -11.37 -0.50 -1.18
N GLY A 81 -10.82 0.50 -0.50
CA GLY A 81 -9.73 1.32 -0.98
C GLY A 81 -8.69 1.57 0.10
N VAL A 82 -7.55 2.13 -0.30
CA VAL A 82 -6.48 2.51 0.63
C VAL A 82 -6.62 3.99 0.92
N ARG A 83 -6.66 4.33 2.22
CA ARG A 83 -6.62 5.73 2.66
C ARG A 83 -5.17 6.17 2.82
N LEU A 84 -4.84 7.27 2.17
CA LEU A 84 -3.54 7.93 2.22
C LEU A 84 -3.68 9.30 2.90
N TRP A 85 -2.65 9.66 3.63
CA TRP A 85 -2.55 10.91 4.36
C TRP A 85 -1.49 11.79 3.73
N HIS A 86 -1.76 13.09 3.63
CA HIS A 86 -0.81 14.06 3.11
C HIS A 86 0.15 14.48 4.23
N MET A 87 1.41 14.07 4.14
CA MET A 87 2.38 14.22 5.25
C MET A 87 2.71 15.68 5.55
N ALA A 88 2.79 16.53 4.52
CA ALA A 88 3.03 17.96 4.72
C ALA A 88 1.88 18.65 5.48
N SER A 89 0.62 18.21 5.26
CA SER A 89 -0.52 18.77 5.99
C SER A 89 -0.50 18.39 7.47
N VAL A 90 -0.02 17.18 7.80
CA VAL A 90 0.18 16.75 9.20
C VAL A 90 1.27 17.62 9.85
N ARG A 91 2.39 17.83 9.15
CA ARG A 91 3.49 18.66 9.64
C ARG A 91 3.06 20.11 9.89
N GLU A 92 2.38 20.73 8.94
CA GLU A 92 1.83 22.08 9.08
C GLU A 92 0.94 22.19 10.31
N HIS A 93 0.06 21.20 10.52
CA HIS A 93 -0.83 21.19 11.67
C HIS A 93 -0.07 21.16 13.01
N ILE A 94 0.99 20.37 13.10
CA ILE A 94 1.84 20.30 14.30
C ILE A 94 2.52 21.65 14.56
N LEU A 95 3.07 22.28 13.52
CA LEU A 95 3.74 23.58 13.63
C LEU A 95 2.77 24.66 14.11
N THR A 96 1.58 24.75 13.52
CA THR A 96 0.56 25.71 13.97
C THR A 96 0.18 25.50 15.44
N GLN A 97 0.04 24.25 15.89
CA GLN A 97 -0.25 23.99 17.31
C GLN A 97 0.89 24.43 18.24
N MET A 98 2.15 24.29 17.79
CA MET A 98 3.30 24.75 18.57
C MET A 98 3.31 26.28 18.68
N ASP A 99 3.03 26.99 17.59
CA ASP A 99 2.96 28.46 17.57
C ASP A 99 1.82 28.97 18.47
N ASP A 100 0.63 28.36 18.39
CA ASP A 100 -0.51 28.68 19.25
C ASP A 100 -0.14 28.50 20.74
N SER A 101 0.54 27.40 21.08
CA SER A 101 0.98 27.13 22.45
C SER A 101 2.01 28.13 22.97
N ALA A 102 2.90 28.61 22.09
CA ALA A 102 3.91 29.61 22.44
C ALA A 102 3.29 30.99 22.74
N SER A 103 2.17 31.32 22.10
CA SER A 103 1.44 32.57 22.35
C SER A 103 0.73 32.61 23.71
N PHE A 104 0.40 31.45 24.28
CA PHE A 104 -0.34 31.31 25.53
C PHE A 104 0.55 31.21 26.78
N ALA A 105 1.88 31.11 26.63
CA ALA A 105 2.78 31.07 27.78
C ALA A 105 2.79 32.43 28.51
N PRO A 106 2.36 32.52 29.79
CA PRO A 106 2.51 33.74 30.55
C PRO A 106 4.01 34.00 30.77
N ARG A 107 4.50 35.18 30.38
CA ARG A 107 5.86 35.64 30.71
C ARG A 107 5.96 36.03 32.17
#